data_AF-A0A5C4SHL2-F1
#
_entry.id   AF-A0A5C4SHL2-F1
#
_cell.length_a   1.000
_cell.length_b   1.000
_cell.length_c   1.000
_cell.angle_alpha   90.00
_cell.angle_beta   90.00
_cell.angle_gamma   90.00
#
_symmetry.space_group_name_H-M   'P 1'
#
loop_
_entity.id
_entity.type
_entity.pdbx_description
1 polymer ?
#
loop_
_entity_poly.entity_id
_entity_poly.type
_entity_poly.pdbx_seq_one_letter_code
_entity_poly.pdbx_strand_id
1 'polypeptide(L)'
;MNKIQVGFLVSYDYELLKNAIPLVYKQADTIYLALDKDRKTWNGETIEIADNFFDWIRAYDTDKKIHLYEDQFYVKDLSTMQCEVRERKMLANKMGIGNWIIQLDADEYFINFKRFVTYLRTKTRLLINPEKHPVQIQPFHVSLYKKVDEGYLYVDEATKTVVATNYPEYTVGRKTKGQVIYFNALILHECLARNRDDLLQKLTNWGHNNDFDIEAFMKKWDGVNEHNYKEKENFFFLEPEKWKYLDFVKGKNFKELFDNFKIEKEQGLYKTKFFIIKKNIGQFFRYHFKKKSF
;
A
#
# COMPACT_ATOMS: atom_id res chain seq x y z
N MET A 1 0.84 -21.81 -11.77
CA MET A 1 0.91 -21.65 -10.31
C MET A 1 2.31 -21.17 -9.93
N ASN A 2 2.49 -20.60 -8.74
CA ASN A 2 3.74 -19.95 -8.28
C ASN A 2 4.13 -18.66 -9.00
N LYS A 3 3.19 -17.99 -9.67
CA LYS A 3 3.44 -16.67 -10.26
C LYS A 3 3.47 -15.57 -9.20
N ILE A 4 4.10 -14.45 -9.53
CA ILE A 4 4.06 -13.17 -8.84
C ILE A 4 3.00 -12.33 -9.53
N GLN A 5 1.83 -12.22 -8.90
CA GLN A 5 0.71 -11.45 -9.40
C GLN A 5 0.65 -10.16 -8.59
N VAL A 6 0.69 -9.01 -9.26
CA VAL A 6 0.58 -7.70 -8.62
C VAL A 6 -0.75 -7.08 -9.00
N GLY A 7 -1.48 -6.56 -8.02
CA GLY A 7 -2.75 -5.90 -8.21
C GLY A 7 -2.67 -4.47 -7.68
N PHE A 8 -3.18 -3.52 -8.46
CA PHE A 8 -3.40 -2.14 -8.05
C PHE A 8 -4.88 -1.80 -8.10
N LEU A 9 -5.33 -0.96 -7.17
CA LEU A 9 -6.67 -0.39 -7.18
C LEU A 9 -6.61 0.95 -7.92
N VAL A 10 -7.39 1.08 -8.99
CA VAL A 10 -7.45 2.31 -9.80
C VAL A 10 -8.64 3.13 -9.34
N SER A 11 -8.35 4.30 -8.79
CA SER A 11 -9.34 5.27 -8.33
C SER A 11 -8.83 6.69 -8.61
N TYR A 12 -9.16 7.66 -7.75
CA TYR A 12 -8.70 9.06 -7.85
C TYR A 12 -7.16 9.21 -7.87
N ASP A 13 -6.41 8.20 -7.40
CA ASP A 13 -4.94 8.18 -7.36
C ASP A 13 -4.26 7.61 -8.63
N TYR A 14 -5.01 7.38 -9.71
CA TYR A 14 -4.52 6.60 -10.86
C TYR A 14 -3.23 7.15 -11.50
N GLU A 15 -3.02 8.47 -11.50
CA GLU A 15 -1.80 9.08 -12.06
C GLU A 15 -0.52 8.62 -11.34
N LEU A 16 -0.61 8.29 -10.05
CA LEU A 16 0.53 7.82 -9.25
C LEU A 16 1.01 6.41 -9.69
N LEU A 17 0.18 5.67 -10.43
CA LEU A 17 0.58 4.39 -11.02
C LEU A 17 1.73 4.54 -12.03
N LYS A 18 1.90 5.73 -12.63
CA LYS A 18 3.06 6.04 -13.49
C LYS A 18 4.38 5.95 -12.73
N ASN A 19 4.35 6.11 -11.41
CA ASN A 19 5.49 5.91 -10.50
C ASN A 19 5.56 4.48 -9.95
N ALA A 20 4.41 3.91 -9.56
CA ALA A 20 4.37 2.61 -8.88
C ALA A 20 4.63 1.40 -9.82
N ILE A 21 4.00 1.38 -11.00
CA ILE A 21 4.10 0.25 -11.94
C ILE A 21 5.56 -0.01 -12.36
N PRO A 22 6.37 1.00 -12.74
CA PRO A 22 7.75 0.75 -13.13
C PRO A 22 8.61 0.05 -12.09
N LEU A 23 8.33 0.27 -10.80
CA LEU A 23 9.10 -0.33 -9.70
C LEU A 23 8.83 -1.83 -9.53
N VAL A 24 7.70 -2.32 -10.05
CA VAL A 24 7.30 -3.73 -9.93
C VAL A 24 7.32 -4.49 -11.26
N TYR A 25 7.22 -3.80 -12.38
CA TYR A 25 7.00 -4.36 -13.73
C TYR A 25 7.94 -5.50 -14.10
N LYS A 26 9.24 -5.32 -13.87
CA LYS A 26 10.26 -6.31 -14.24
C LYS A 26 10.10 -7.65 -13.49
N GLN A 27 9.60 -7.62 -12.26
CA GLN A 27 9.54 -8.81 -11.40
C GLN A 27 8.13 -9.40 -11.30
N ALA A 28 7.11 -8.67 -11.75
CA ALA A 28 5.75 -9.17 -11.86
C ALA A 28 5.63 -10.10 -13.07
N ASP A 29 4.97 -11.25 -12.87
CA ASP A 29 4.57 -12.12 -13.97
C ASP A 29 3.28 -11.60 -14.62
N THR A 30 2.44 -10.91 -13.84
CA THR A 30 1.19 -10.28 -14.30
C THR A 30 0.86 -9.11 -13.37
N ILE A 31 0.35 -8.03 -13.95
CA ILE A 31 -0.15 -6.84 -13.24
C ILE A 31 -1.63 -6.70 -13.58
N TYR A 32 -2.48 -6.55 -12.56
CA TYR A 32 -3.88 -6.22 -12.72
C TYR A 32 -4.16 -4.82 -12.21
N LEU A 33 -4.92 -4.07 -12.97
CA LEU A 33 -5.45 -2.76 -12.59
C LEU A 33 -6.95 -2.92 -12.41
N ALA A 34 -7.42 -2.95 -11.16
CA ALA A 34 -8.85 -3.02 -10.86
C ALA A 34 -9.47 -1.63 -11.03
N LEU A 35 -10.52 -1.54 -11.83
CA LEU A 35 -11.23 -0.30 -12.10
C LEU A 35 -12.74 -0.53 -11.99
N ASP A 36 -13.44 0.29 -11.22
CA ASP A 36 -14.89 0.19 -11.15
C ASP A 36 -15.48 0.50 -12.54
N LYS A 37 -16.34 -0.40 -13.02
CA LYS A 37 -16.91 -0.33 -14.38
C LYS A 37 -17.76 0.93 -14.60
N ASP A 38 -18.32 1.50 -13.54
CA ASP A 38 -19.15 2.71 -13.57
C ASP A 38 -18.33 3.95 -13.12
N ARG A 39 -17.00 3.79 -13.00
CA ARG A 39 -16.05 4.81 -12.57
C ARG A 39 -16.48 5.43 -11.24
N LYS A 40 -16.76 4.58 -10.25
CA LYS A 40 -17.09 4.99 -8.89
C LYS A 40 -15.94 4.78 -7.93
N THR A 41 -15.75 5.73 -7.00
CA THR A 41 -14.96 5.50 -5.79
C THR A 41 -15.72 4.58 -4.83
N TRP A 42 -15.07 4.18 -3.73
CA TRP A 42 -15.71 3.38 -2.69
C TRP A 42 -16.83 4.11 -1.94
N ASN A 43 -16.87 5.45 -1.98
CA ASN A 43 -17.94 6.24 -1.37
C ASN A 43 -19.09 6.56 -2.36
N GLY A 44 -18.91 6.28 -3.67
CA GLY A 44 -19.91 6.49 -4.72
C GLY A 44 -19.73 7.76 -5.57
N GLU A 45 -18.71 8.56 -5.28
CA GLU A 45 -18.29 9.67 -6.14
C GLU A 45 -17.84 9.14 -7.51
N THR A 46 -18.09 9.94 -8.55
CA THR A 46 -17.61 9.62 -9.90
C THR A 46 -16.15 10.02 -10.03
N ILE A 47 -15.34 9.15 -10.62
CA ILE A 47 -13.96 9.45 -11.02
C ILE A 47 -13.89 9.63 -12.53
N GLU A 48 -13.04 10.55 -12.96
CA GLU A 48 -12.66 10.70 -14.36
C GLU A 48 -11.21 10.24 -14.52
N ILE A 49 -10.98 9.35 -15.48
CA ILE A 49 -9.64 8.86 -15.82
C ILE A 49 -9.37 9.31 -17.24
N ALA A 50 -8.33 10.11 -17.42
CA ALA A 50 -7.97 10.65 -18.72
C ALA A 50 -7.58 9.53 -19.71
N ASP A 51 -8.00 9.63 -20.97
CA ASP A 51 -7.68 8.66 -22.01
C ASP A 51 -6.16 8.45 -22.18
N ASN A 52 -5.39 9.52 -21.97
CA ASN A 52 -3.93 9.51 -22.05
C ASN A 52 -3.27 8.56 -21.03
N PHE A 53 -3.96 8.18 -19.95
CA PHE A 53 -3.50 7.19 -18.99
C PHE A 53 -3.51 5.80 -19.62
N PHE A 54 -4.57 5.46 -20.36
CA PHE A 54 -4.66 4.19 -21.06
C PHE A 54 -3.71 4.14 -22.26
N ASP A 55 -3.46 5.26 -22.94
CA ASP A 55 -2.40 5.37 -23.94
C ASP A 55 -1.03 5.10 -23.32
N TRP A 56 -0.75 5.68 -22.17
CA TRP A 56 0.50 5.44 -21.44
C TRP A 56 0.65 3.96 -21.05
N ILE A 57 -0.40 3.31 -20.55
CA ILE A 57 -0.38 1.86 -20.25
C ILE A 57 -0.02 1.05 -21.51
N ARG A 58 -0.69 1.31 -22.64
CA ARG A 58 -0.43 0.62 -23.90
C ARG A 58 1.01 0.80 -24.38
N ALA A 59 1.56 2.01 -24.24
CA ALA A 59 2.93 2.31 -24.62
C ALA A 59 3.96 1.68 -23.68
N TYR A 60 3.68 1.65 -22.37
CA TYR A 60 4.59 1.13 -21.36
C TYR A 60 4.63 -0.41 -21.31
N ASP A 61 3.49 -1.08 -21.53
CA ASP A 61 3.32 -2.52 -21.37
C ASP A 61 3.89 -3.37 -22.53
N THR A 62 5.19 -3.24 -22.76
CA THR A 62 5.92 -3.93 -23.83
C THR A 62 5.86 -5.46 -23.74
N ASP A 63 5.81 -6.03 -22.53
CA ASP A 63 5.72 -7.47 -22.27
C ASP A 63 4.27 -8.00 -22.21
N LYS A 64 3.25 -7.15 -22.40
CA LYS A 64 1.83 -7.50 -22.29
C LYS A 64 1.45 -8.14 -20.93
N LYS A 65 1.98 -7.58 -19.85
CA LYS A 65 1.77 -8.04 -18.47
C LYS A 65 0.61 -7.35 -17.77
N ILE A 66 0.17 -6.19 -18.26
CA ILE A 66 -0.84 -5.35 -17.61
C ILE A 66 -2.23 -5.72 -18.13
N HIS A 67 -3.14 -6.05 -17.22
CA HIS A 67 -4.53 -6.38 -17.50
C HIS A 67 -5.45 -5.42 -16.77
N LEU A 68 -6.36 -4.79 -17.51
CA LEU A 68 -7.48 -4.06 -16.92
C LEU A 68 -8.51 -5.07 -16.42
N TYR A 69 -8.93 -4.94 -15.16
CA TYR A 69 -10.01 -5.71 -14.58
C TYR A 69 -11.13 -4.75 -14.20
N GLU A 70 -12.17 -4.72 -15.04
CA GLU A 70 -13.36 -3.91 -14.82
C GLU A 70 -14.49 -4.76 -14.25
N ASP A 71 -15.10 -4.30 -13.15
CA ASP A 71 -16.25 -4.96 -12.50
C ASP A 71 -17.02 -3.96 -11.61
N GLN A 72 -18.13 -4.40 -11.00
CA GLN A 72 -18.87 -3.62 -10.01
C GLN A 72 -18.24 -3.79 -8.62
N PHE A 73 -17.45 -2.79 -8.22
CA PHE A 73 -16.81 -2.73 -6.92
C PHE A 73 -17.60 -1.87 -5.93
N TYR A 74 -18.07 -0.70 -6.36
CA TYR A 74 -18.95 0.13 -5.56
C TYR A 74 -20.34 -0.50 -5.45
N VAL A 75 -20.87 -0.56 -4.22
CA VAL A 75 -22.23 -0.98 -3.92
C VAL A 75 -22.79 0.00 -2.90
N LYS A 76 -23.89 0.68 -3.24
CA LYS A 76 -24.47 1.77 -2.45
C LYS A 76 -24.78 1.40 -0.99
N ASP A 77 -25.19 0.16 -0.74
CA ASP A 77 -25.59 -0.32 0.59
C ASP A 77 -24.41 -0.80 1.45
N LEU A 78 -23.18 -0.71 0.91
CA LEU A 78 -21.95 -1.04 1.64
C LEU A 78 -21.24 0.23 2.10
N SER A 79 -20.54 0.14 3.23
CA SER A 79 -19.62 1.20 3.65
C SER A 79 -18.40 1.30 2.72
N THR A 80 -17.70 2.43 2.75
CA THR A 80 -16.46 2.64 1.97
C THR A 80 -15.44 1.52 2.19
N MET A 81 -15.21 1.11 3.44
CA MET A 81 -14.31 0.00 3.77
C MET A 81 -14.82 -1.36 3.26
N GLN A 82 -16.14 -1.58 3.25
CA GLN A 82 -16.72 -2.81 2.69
C GLN A 82 -16.56 -2.86 1.17
N CYS A 83 -16.76 -1.74 0.47
CA CYS A 83 -16.45 -1.60 -0.97
C CYS A 83 -14.96 -1.84 -1.25
N GLU A 84 -14.05 -1.25 -0.46
CA GLU A 84 -12.60 -1.50 -0.58
C GLU A 84 -12.27 -2.99 -0.44
N VAL A 85 -12.75 -3.65 0.62
CA VAL A 85 -12.52 -5.07 0.86
C VAL A 85 -13.12 -5.92 -0.26
N ARG A 86 -14.28 -5.53 -0.79
CA ARG A 86 -14.93 -6.20 -1.93
C ARG A 86 -14.05 -6.13 -3.17
N GLU A 87 -13.58 -4.95 -3.56
CA GLU A 87 -12.68 -4.78 -4.71
C GLU A 87 -11.41 -5.62 -4.55
N ARG A 88 -10.74 -5.49 -3.39
CA ARG A 88 -9.51 -6.24 -3.10
C ARG A 88 -9.73 -7.75 -3.21
N LYS A 89 -10.86 -8.28 -2.70
CA LYS A 89 -11.19 -9.71 -2.83
C LYS A 89 -11.42 -10.13 -4.28
N MET A 90 -12.21 -9.35 -5.03
CA MET A 90 -12.52 -9.64 -6.43
C MET A 90 -11.25 -9.63 -7.29
N LEU A 91 -10.41 -8.60 -7.11
CA LEU A 91 -9.10 -8.51 -7.75
C LEU A 91 -8.20 -9.69 -7.38
N ALA A 92 -8.11 -10.05 -6.10
CA ALA A 92 -7.27 -11.16 -5.67
C ALA A 92 -7.75 -12.52 -6.21
N ASN A 93 -9.07 -12.71 -6.36
CA ASN A 93 -9.63 -13.90 -7.02
C ASN A 93 -9.23 -13.94 -8.50
N LYS A 94 -9.26 -12.79 -9.19
CA LYS A 94 -8.79 -12.66 -10.58
C LYS A 94 -7.30 -12.99 -10.73
N MET A 95 -6.48 -12.60 -9.75
CA MET A 95 -5.04 -12.91 -9.69
C MET A 95 -4.74 -14.41 -9.49
N GLY A 96 -5.71 -15.19 -9.00
CA GLY A 96 -5.65 -16.65 -8.95
C GLY A 96 -4.94 -17.20 -7.72
N ILE A 97 -5.69 -17.95 -6.91
CA ILE A 97 -5.18 -18.71 -5.76
C ILE A 97 -4.15 -19.76 -6.23
N GLY A 98 -3.11 -19.99 -5.42
CA GLY A 98 -1.95 -20.80 -5.80
C GLY A 98 -0.82 -19.99 -6.48
N ASN A 99 -0.96 -18.66 -6.52
CA ASN A 99 0.10 -17.70 -6.82
C ASN A 99 0.36 -16.82 -5.59
N TRP A 100 1.45 -16.05 -5.62
CA TRP A 100 1.61 -14.94 -4.69
C TRP A 100 0.76 -13.77 -5.17
N ILE A 101 -0.19 -13.36 -4.34
CA ILE A 101 -1.09 -12.24 -4.57
C ILE A 101 -0.51 -11.05 -3.82
N ILE A 102 0.05 -10.08 -4.56
CA ILE A 102 0.59 -8.83 -4.01
C ILE A 102 -0.38 -7.71 -4.37
N GLN A 103 -0.94 -7.02 -3.39
CA GLN A 103 -1.82 -5.88 -3.63
C GLN A 103 -1.22 -4.61 -3.06
N LEU A 104 -1.19 -3.57 -3.89
CA LEU A 104 -0.64 -2.26 -3.61
C LEU A 104 -1.66 -1.19 -3.94
N ASP A 105 -1.59 -0.09 -3.20
CA ASP A 105 -2.29 1.13 -3.54
C ASP A 105 -1.48 1.91 -4.58
N ALA A 106 -2.11 2.80 -5.35
CA ALA A 106 -1.45 3.52 -6.45
C ALA A 106 -0.27 4.39 -5.98
N ASP A 107 -0.28 4.80 -4.71
CA ASP A 107 0.73 5.62 -4.05
C ASP A 107 1.76 4.82 -3.23
N GLU A 108 1.91 3.52 -3.50
CA GLU A 108 2.85 2.64 -2.80
C GLU A 108 4.02 2.18 -3.67
N TYR A 109 5.23 2.59 -3.26
CA TYR A 109 6.45 2.48 -4.04
C TYR A 109 7.44 1.53 -3.36
N PHE A 110 7.61 0.33 -3.92
CA PHE A 110 8.59 -0.61 -3.40
C PHE A 110 10.03 -0.13 -3.61
N ILE A 111 10.76 0.03 -2.52
CA ILE A 111 12.18 0.43 -2.55
C ILE A 111 13.06 -0.63 -3.24
N ASN A 112 12.81 -1.91 -2.93
CA ASN A 112 13.52 -3.04 -3.53
C ASN A 112 12.58 -4.25 -3.74
N PHE A 113 11.73 -4.15 -4.77
CA PHE A 113 10.76 -5.19 -5.08
C PHE A 113 11.42 -6.52 -5.47
N LYS A 114 12.56 -6.49 -6.17
CA LYS A 114 13.31 -7.70 -6.55
C LYS A 114 13.68 -8.56 -5.33
N ARG A 115 14.17 -7.94 -4.26
CA ARG A 115 14.50 -8.65 -3.00
C ARG A 115 13.25 -9.27 -2.36
N PHE A 116 12.12 -8.55 -2.40
CA PHE A 116 10.84 -9.06 -1.91
C PHE A 116 10.38 -10.29 -2.71
N VAL A 117 10.36 -10.20 -4.04
CA VAL A 117 9.99 -11.31 -4.94
C VAL A 117 10.92 -12.51 -4.77
N THR A 118 12.23 -12.28 -4.67
CA THR A 118 13.22 -13.34 -4.42
C THR A 118 12.87 -14.11 -3.15
N TYR A 119 12.52 -13.40 -2.07
CA TYR A 119 12.07 -14.03 -0.83
C TYR A 119 10.79 -14.86 -1.03
N LEU A 120 9.76 -14.31 -1.68
CA LEU A 120 8.51 -15.04 -1.93
C LEU A 120 8.73 -16.33 -2.74
N ARG A 121 9.63 -16.29 -3.72
CA ARG A 121 9.99 -17.47 -4.54
C ARG A 121 10.69 -18.57 -3.73
N THR A 122 11.27 -18.27 -2.57
CA THR A 122 11.77 -19.32 -1.65
C THR A 122 10.66 -20.02 -0.85
N LYS A 123 9.42 -19.53 -0.93
CA LYS A 123 8.28 -19.94 -0.09
C LYS A 123 7.18 -20.65 -0.87
N THR A 124 7.52 -21.27 -2.02
CA THR A 124 6.55 -21.96 -2.90
C THR A 124 5.72 -23.03 -2.19
N ARG A 125 6.25 -23.68 -1.15
CA ARG A 125 5.48 -24.64 -0.33
C ARG A 125 4.23 -24.04 0.32
N LEU A 126 4.22 -22.74 0.59
CA LEU A 126 3.05 -22.05 1.14
C LEU A 126 1.93 -21.88 0.11
N LEU A 127 2.19 -22.14 -1.18
CA LEU A 127 1.19 -22.06 -2.24
C LEU A 127 0.49 -23.40 -2.49
N ILE A 128 0.86 -24.46 -1.78
CA ILE A 128 0.21 -25.77 -1.83
C ILE A 128 -0.93 -25.77 -0.81
N ASN A 129 -2.16 -25.97 -1.26
CA ASN A 129 -3.38 -25.92 -0.43
C ASN A 129 -3.43 -24.66 0.47
N PRO A 130 -3.31 -23.45 -0.12
CA PRO A 130 -3.15 -22.21 0.63
C PRO A 130 -4.36 -21.90 1.54
N GLU A 131 -5.54 -22.45 1.26
CA GLU A 131 -6.74 -22.38 2.10
C GLU A 131 -6.57 -23.08 3.46
N LYS A 132 -5.72 -24.12 3.53
CA LYS A 132 -5.41 -24.83 4.78
C LYS A 132 -4.28 -24.15 5.55
N HIS A 133 -3.45 -23.38 4.85
CA HIS A 133 -2.28 -22.71 5.40
C HIS A 133 -2.22 -21.23 4.96
N PRO A 134 -3.24 -20.42 5.29
CA PRO A 134 -3.28 -19.04 4.85
C PRO A 134 -2.18 -18.24 5.56
N VAL A 135 -1.41 -17.49 4.78
CA VAL A 135 -0.35 -16.60 5.27
C VAL A 135 -0.51 -15.21 4.69
N GLN A 136 0.00 -14.22 5.41
CA GLN A 136 0.13 -12.85 4.95
C GLN A 136 1.55 -12.35 5.23
N ILE A 137 2.13 -11.67 4.25
CA ILE A 137 3.49 -11.15 4.31
C ILE A 137 3.42 -9.69 4.70
N GLN A 138 4.15 -9.36 5.75
CA GLN A 138 4.09 -8.07 6.42
C GLN A 138 5.44 -7.33 6.32
N PRO A 139 5.64 -6.49 5.29
CA PRO A 139 6.76 -5.56 5.23
C PRO A 139 6.46 -4.27 6.03
N PHE A 140 7.21 -3.21 5.75
CA PHE A 140 7.07 -1.93 6.42
C PHE A 140 6.87 -0.78 5.42
N HIS A 141 6.00 0.16 5.79
CA HIS A 141 5.79 1.43 5.12
C HIS A 141 6.62 2.52 5.76
N VAL A 142 7.07 3.45 4.93
CA VAL A 142 7.50 4.78 5.34
C VAL A 142 6.53 5.75 4.71
N SER A 143 5.71 6.40 5.53
CA SER A 143 4.67 7.31 5.05
C SER A 143 5.26 8.68 4.77
N LEU A 144 5.01 9.22 3.59
CA LEU A 144 5.21 10.63 3.30
C LEU A 144 4.04 11.42 3.89
N TYR A 145 4.36 12.48 4.62
CA TYR A 145 3.40 13.30 5.35
C TYR A 145 3.00 14.55 4.58
N LYS A 146 3.96 15.27 4.02
CA LYS A 146 3.70 16.53 3.31
C LYS A 146 4.80 16.83 2.30
N LYS A 147 4.41 17.29 1.12
CA LYS A 147 5.34 17.93 0.17
C LYS A 147 5.55 19.39 0.61
N VAL A 148 6.81 19.80 0.67
CA VAL A 148 7.27 21.15 1.02
C VAL A 148 8.16 21.69 -0.11
N ASP A 149 8.52 22.96 -0.09
CA ASP A 149 9.12 23.65 -1.25
C ASP A 149 10.37 22.94 -1.81
N GLU A 150 11.25 22.49 -0.92
CA GLU A 150 12.51 21.83 -1.29
C GLU A 150 12.50 20.30 -1.11
N GLY A 151 11.37 19.69 -0.76
CA GLY A 151 11.34 18.24 -0.54
C GLY A 151 10.07 17.68 0.09
N TYR A 152 10.26 16.65 0.91
CA TYR A 152 9.18 15.89 1.52
C TYR A 152 9.47 15.64 2.99
N LEU A 153 8.44 15.83 3.81
CA LEU A 153 8.41 15.37 5.19
C LEU A 153 7.90 13.93 5.22
N TYR A 154 8.56 13.06 5.97
CA TYR A 154 8.21 11.65 6.09
C TYR A 154 8.28 11.18 7.54
N VAL A 155 7.55 10.13 7.86
CA VAL A 155 7.54 9.52 9.20
C VAL A 155 8.87 8.81 9.45
N ASP A 156 9.58 9.23 10.49
CA ASP A 156 10.95 8.78 10.79
C ASP A 156 11.03 7.32 11.26
N GLU A 157 9.89 6.68 11.56
CA GLU A 157 9.81 5.26 11.84
C GLU A 157 8.93 4.50 10.82
N ALA A 158 9.51 3.45 10.23
CA ALA A 158 8.76 2.55 9.37
C ALA A 158 7.72 1.73 10.15
N THR A 159 6.47 1.76 9.69
CA THR A 159 5.32 1.09 10.30
C THR A 159 4.95 -0.19 9.56
N LYS A 160 4.37 -1.17 10.25
CA LYS A 160 4.00 -2.45 9.62
C LYS A 160 2.83 -2.30 8.63
N THR A 161 2.91 -3.02 7.52
CA THR A 161 1.83 -3.12 6.52
C THR A 161 1.69 -4.57 6.04
N VAL A 162 0.55 -4.96 5.48
CA VAL A 162 0.38 -6.25 4.82
C VAL A 162 0.31 -5.99 3.33
N VAL A 163 1.06 -6.71 2.49
CA VAL A 163 1.02 -6.44 1.03
C VAL A 163 0.87 -7.69 0.18
N ALA A 164 1.16 -8.86 0.73
CA ALA A 164 1.06 -10.10 -0.02
C ALA A 164 0.39 -11.21 0.79
N THR A 165 -0.30 -12.11 0.10
CA THR A 165 -0.91 -13.29 0.68
C THR A 165 -0.92 -14.44 -0.34
N ASN A 166 -1.05 -15.67 0.15
CA ASN A 166 -1.36 -16.84 -0.67
C ASN A 166 -2.87 -17.12 -0.74
N TYR A 167 -3.67 -16.50 0.14
CA TYR A 167 -5.10 -16.76 0.27
C TYR A 167 -5.86 -15.51 0.75
N PRO A 168 -6.60 -14.82 -0.14
CA PRO A 168 -7.09 -13.46 0.07
C PRO A 168 -8.42 -13.36 0.83
N GLU A 169 -8.53 -14.01 1.99
CA GLU A 169 -9.67 -13.84 2.89
C GLU A 169 -9.57 -12.53 3.69
N TYR A 170 -9.70 -11.42 2.97
CA TYR A 170 -9.57 -10.09 3.55
C TYR A 170 -10.72 -9.78 4.52
N THR A 171 -10.39 -9.19 5.67
CA THR A 171 -11.39 -8.75 6.67
C THR A 171 -11.47 -7.23 6.79
N VAL A 172 -10.36 -6.53 6.54
CA VAL A 172 -10.26 -5.06 6.54
C VAL A 172 -9.04 -4.67 5.70
N GLY A 173 -9.23 -3.76 4.74
CA GLY A 173 -8.26 -3.52 3.67
C GLY A 173 -7.72 -4.84 3.10
N ARG A 174 -6.40 -5.02 3.10
CA ARG A 174 -5.70 -6.24 2.66
C ARG A 174 -5.24 -7.19 3.79
N LYS A 175 -5.81 -7.08 4.99
CA LYS A 175 -5.47 -7.97 6.14
C LYS A 175 -6.32 -9.23 6.11
N THR A 176 -5.72 -10.38 6.39
CA THR A 176 -6.42 -11.67 6.56
C THR A 176 -6.29 -12.20 7.98
N LYS A 177 -7.00 -13.29 8.31
CA LYS A 177 -6.80 -14.04 9.56
C LYS A 177 -5.63 -15.04 9.48
N GLY A 178 -4.91 -15.09 8.36
CA GLY A 178 -3.79 -16.00 8.14
C GLY A 178 -2.56 -15.68 9.00
N GLN A 179 -1.62 -16.63 9.04
CA GLN A 179 -0.36 -16.48 9.75
C GLN A 179 0.42 -15.28 9.19
N VAL A 180 0.82 -14.37 10.06
CA VAL A 180 1.63 -13.21 9.70
C VAL A 180 3.10 -13.62 9.62
N ILE A 181 3.75 -13.30 8.50
CA ILE A 181 5.18 -13.48 8.29
C ILE A 181 5.80 -12.12 8.00
N TYR A 182 6.65 -11.64 8.91
CA TYR A 182 7.42 -10.43 8.71
C TYR A 182 8.57 -10.65 7.74
N PHE A 183 8.73 -9.72 6.81
CA PHE A 183 9.89 -9.64 5.94
C PHE A 183 10.39 -8.20 5.90
N ASN A 184 11.71 -8.02 6.01
CA ASN A 184 12.31 -6.69 6.10
C ASN A 184 12.47 -6.04 4.72
N ALA A 185 11.34 -5.64 4.13
CA ALA A 185 11.26 -4.79 2.96
C ALA A 185 10.62 -3.44 3.33
N LEU A 186 10.97 -2.41 2.57
CA LEU A 186 10.44 -1.06 2.69
C LEU A 186 9.63 -0.69 1.46
N ILE A 187 8.56 0.04 1.71
CA ILE A 187 7.67 0.64 0.72
C ILE A 187 7.53 2.10 1.13
N LEU A 188 7.85 3.01 0.23
CA LEU A 188 7.57 4.43 0.41
C LEU A 188 6.10 4.65 0.02
N HIS A 189 5.30 5.22 0.92
CA HIS A 189 3.87 5.40 0.71
C HIS A 189 3.58 6.90 0.65
N GLU A 190 3.18 7.43 -0.51
CA GLU A 190 2.97 8.89 -0.69
C GLU A 190 1.89 9.42 0.24
N CYS A 191 0.90 8.60 0.56
CA CYS A 191 -0.02 8.76 1.67
C CYS A 191 -0.65 10.16 1.74
N LEU A 192 -0.06 11.08 2.52
CA LEU A 192 -0.58 12.43 2.75
C LEU A 192 0.21 13.53 2.03
N ALA A 193 1.34 13.21 1.41
CA ALA A 193 2.24 14.17 0.78
C ALA A 193 1.75 14.63 -0.59
N ARG A 194 0.57 15.27 -0.58
CA ARG A 194 -0.18 15.70 -1.76
C ARG A 194 -0.40 17.21 -1.74
N ASN A 195 -0.92 17.74 -2.83
CA ASN A 195 -1.54 19.06 -2.75
C ASN A 195 -2.79 18.99 -1.84
N ARG A 196 -3.24 20.14 -1.37
CA ARG A 196 -4.28 20.22 -0.35
C ARG A 196 -5.62 19.65 -0.83
N ASP A 197 -5.99 19.88 -2.09
CA ASP A 197 -7.29 19.47 -2.64
C ASP A 197 -7.32 17.96 -2.91
N ASP A 198 -6.25 17.40 -3.47
CA ASP A 198 -6.07 15.95 -3.63
C ASP A 198 -6.09 15.23 -2.28
N LEU A 199 -5.49 15.85 -1.25
CA LEU A 199 -5.51 15.29 0.10
C LEU A 199 -6.96 15.27 0.64
N LEU A 200 -7.70 16.36 0.52
CA LEU A 200 -9.10 16.40 0.93
C LEU A 200 -9.94 15.35 0.19
N GLN A 201 -9.79 15.24 -1.13
CA GLN A 201 -10.47 14.21 -1.93
C GLN A 201 -10.15 12.81 -1.43
N LYS A 202 -8.88 12.51 -1.13
CA LYS A 202 -8.48 11.22 -0.55
C LYS A 202 -9.16 10.97 0.78
N LEU A 203 -9.11 11.93 1.71
CA LEU A 203 -9.64 11.77 3.06
C LEU A 203 -11.17 11.56 3.07
N THR A 204 -11.91 12.11 2.11
CA THR A 204 -13.37 11.93 2.00
C THR A 204 -13.77 10.63 1.29
N ASN A 205 -12.89 10.07 0.46
CA ASN A 205 -13.16 8.87 -0.36
C ASN A 205 -12.54 7.57 0.17
N TRP A 206 -11.55 7.65 1.05
CA TRP A 206 -10.86 6.47 1.57
C TRP A 206 -11.68 5.74 2.66
N GLY A 207 -11.40 4.45 2.89
CA GLY A 207 -12.14 3.59 3.82
C GLY A 207 -12.17 4.03 5.29
N HIS A 208 -11.39 5.06 5.66
CA HIS A 208 -11.35 5.66 7.00
C HIS A 208 -11.98 7.06 7.08
N ASN A 209 -12.76 7.45 6.06
CA ASN A 209 -13.34 8.79 5.92
C ASN A 209 -14.28 9.24 7.05
N ASN A 210 -14.77 8.31 7.88
CA ASN A 210 -15.66 8.59 9.01
C ASN A 210 -15.00 8.39 10.39
N ASP A 211 -13.69 8.15 10.43
CA ASP A 211 -13.01 7.71 11.67
C ASP A 211 -12.30 8.85 12.43
N PHE A 212 -12.29 10.08 11.90
CA PHE A 212 -11.58 11.21 12.50
C PHE A 212 -12.13 12.58 12.02
N ASP A 213 -11.75 13.65 12.73
CA ASP A 213 -12.09 15.03 12.37
C ASP A 213 -11.14 15.55 11.27
N ILE A 214 -11.67 15.64 10.04
CA ILE A 214 -10.92 16.09 8.86
C ILE A 214 -10.50 17.55 9.01
N GLU A 215 -11.34 18.43 9.57
CA GLU A 215 -11.03 19.85 9.69
C GLU A 215 -9.88 20.08 10.69
N ALA A 216 -9.96 19.44 11.86
CA ALA A 216 -8.91 19.51 12.87
C ALA A 216 -7.58 18.94 12.33
N PHE A 217 -7.65 17.82 11.60
CA PHE A 217 -6.49 17.23 10.95
C PHE A 217 -5.87 18.17 9.90
N MET A 218 -6.68 18.72 8.99
CA MET A 218 -6.21 19.60 7.94
C MET A 218 -5.62 20.90 8.50
N LYS A 219 -6.20 21.47 9.56
CA LYS A 219 -5.61 22.62 10.26
C LYS A 219 -4.20 22.32 10.77
N LYS A 220 -3.98 21.12 11.33
CA LYS A 220 -2.64 20.69 11.74
C LYS A 220 -1.73 20.55 10.53
N TRP A 221 -2.16 19.81 9.51
CA TRP A 221 -1.38 19.54 8.29
C TRP A 221 -0.97 20.83 7.57
N ASP A 222 -1.88 21.79 7.42
CA ASP A 222 -1.64 23.11 6.83
C ASP A 222 -0.52 23.85 7.58
N GLY A 223 -0.51 23.76 8.92
CA GLY A 223 0.47 24.42 9.78
C GLY A 223 1.85 23.72 9.90
N VAL A 224 2.09 22.58 9.25
CA VAL A 224 3.41 21.91 9.23
C VAL A 224 4.19 22.33 7.99
N ASN A 225 5.48 22.66 8.15
CA ASN A 225 6.40 22.98 7.06
C ASN A 225 7.85 22.54 7.40
N GLU A 226 8.77 22.74 6.47
CA GLU A 226 10.19 22.41 6.56
C GLU A 226 10.94 23.11 7.71
N HIS A 227 10.40 24.21 8.24
CA HIS A 227 11.03 24.97 9.32
C HIS A 227 10.55 24.57 10.70
N ASN A 228 9.31 24.06 10.83
CA ASN A 228 8.68 23.80 12.12
C ASN A 228 8.35 22.33 12.41
N TYR A 229 8.55 21.41 11.46
CA TYR A 229 8.13 20.00 11.65
C TYR A 229 8.79 19.30 12.84
N LYS A 230 10.01 19.70 13.23
CA LYS A 230 10.74 19.15 14.38
C LYS A 230 10.18 19.58 15.74
N GLU A 231 9.41 20.67 15.77
CA GLU A 231 8.79 21.20 16.98
C GLU A 231 7.41 20.60 17.24
N LYS A 232 6.92 19.79 16.29
CA LYS A 232 5.61 19.15 16.32
C LYS A 232 5.79 17.65 16.43
N GLU A 233 4.80 17.01 17.02
CA GLU A 233 4.74 15.56 17.13
C GLU A 233 3.35 15.05 16.79
N ASN A 234 3.19 13.72 16.74
CA ASN A 234 1.91 13.04 16.74
C ASN A 234 1.06 13.31 15.48
N PHE A 235 1.58 12.92 14.32
CA PHE A 235 1.09 13.32 12.99
C PHE A 235 0.02 12.40 12.39
N PHE A 236 -0.20 11.21 12.96
CA PHE A 236 -1.20 10.29 12.43
C PHE A 236 -2.61 10.68 12.87
N PHE A 237 -3.58 10.63 11.95
CA PHE A 237 -4.94 11.12 12.20
C PHE A 237 -5.79 10.17 13.07
N LEU A 238 -5.54 8.85 13.04
CA LEU A 238 -6.27 7.88 13.88
C LEU A 238 -5.60 7.62 15.23
N GLU A 239 -4.28 7.46 15.22
CA GLU A 239 -3.49 7.07 16.39
C GLU A 239 -2.20 7.90 16.43
N PRO A 240 -2.26 9.15 16.91
CA PRO A 240 -1.22 10.15 16.68
C PRO A 240 0.20 9.69 17.01
N GLU A 241 0.39 8.97 18.12
CA GLU A 241 1.68 8.43 18.58
C GLU A 241 2.33 7.42 17.61
N LYS A 242 1.58 6.85 16.64
CA LYS A 242 2.16 5.95 15.64
C LYS A 242 3.11 6.67 14.69
N TRP A 243 2.84 7.94 14.39
CA TRP A 243 3.70 8.80 13.59
C TRP A 243 4.17 9.93 14.49
N LYS A 244 5.04 9.59 15.43
CA LYS A 244 5.45 10.50 16.48
C LYS A 244 6.26 11.67 15.93
N TYR A 245 7.24 11.41 15.09
CA TYR A 245 8.10 12.43 14.51
C TYR A 245 8.17 12.33 13.00
N LEU A 246 8.64 13.42 12.39
CA LEU A 246 8.93 13.51 10.97
C LEU A 246 10.43 13.80 10.77
N ASP A 247 10.95 13.36 9.64
CA ASP A 247 12.24 13.78 9.09
C ASP A 247 12.04 14.29 7.65
N PHE A 248 13.08 14.91 7.09
CA PHE A 248 13.07 15.56 5.78
C PHE A 248 13.95 14.83 4.77
N VAL A 249 13.48 14.73 3.53
CA VAL A 249 14.27 14.31 2.37
C VAL A 249 14.09 15.31 1.23
N LYS A 250 15.18 15.69 0.59
CA LYS A 250 15.17 16.65 -0.53
C LYS A 250 14.60 16.00 -1.79
N GLY A 251 13.84 16.75 -2.58
CA GLY A 251 13.45 16.33 -3.94
C GLY A 251 12.27 17.12 -4.50
N LYS A 252 12.39 17.61 -5.73
CA LYS A 252 11.35 18.45 -6.36
C LYS A 252 10.28 17.65 -7.10
N ASN A 253 10.63 16.42 -7.48
CA ASN A 253 9.78 15.46 -8.18
C ASN A 253 9.98 14.05 -7.60
N PHE A 254 9.11 13.11 -8.02
CA PHE A 254 9.14 11.73 -7.54
C PHE A 254 10.51 11.07 -7.73
N LYS A 255 11.18 11.28 -8.88
CA LYS A 255 12.47 10.66 -9.17
C LYS A 255 13.53 11.11 -8.17
N GLU A 256 13.67 12.43 -7.97
CA GLU A 256 14.62 12.99 -6.99
C GLU A 256 14.32 12.51 -5.57
N LEU A 257 13.05 12.56 -5.17
CA LEU A 257 12.59 12.05 -3.87
C LEU A 257 13.00 10.58 -3.69
N PHE A 258 12.67 9.72 -4.66
CA PHE A 258 12.89 8.29 -4.54
C PHE A 258 14.39 7.94 -4.54
N ASP A 259 15.18 8.59 -5.39
CA ASP A 259 16.63 8.39 -5.45
C ASP A 259 17.31 8.86 -4.15
N ASN A 260 17.00 10.08 -3.68
CA ASN A 260 17.58 10.63 -2.45
C ASN A 260 17.15 9.82 -1.22
N PHE A 261 15.89 9.40 -1.15
CA PHE A 261 15.40 8.57 -0.05
C PHE A 261 16.17 7.24 0.06
N LYS A 262 16.44 6.59 -1.07
CA LYS A 262 17.23 5.35 -1.11
C LYS A 262 18.68 5.53 -0.73
N ILE A 263 19.28 6.66 -1.08
CA ILE A 263 20.69 6.94 -0.78
C ILE A 263 20.86 7.35 0.69
N GLU A 264 20.00 8.25 1.17
CA GLU A 264 20.23 8.97 2.42
C GLU A 264 19.47 8.37 3.60
N LYS A 265 18.28 7.79 3.37
CA LYS A 265 17.32 7.54 4.46
C LYS A 265 16.99 6.07 4.70
N GLU A 266 16.93 5.24 3.65
CA GLU A 266 16.39 3.87 3.77
C GLU A 266 17.10 2.99 4.81
N GLN A 267 18.42 3.14 4.97
CA GLN A 267 19.23 2.27 5.82
C GLN A 267 18.82 2.34 7.30
N GLY A 268 18.43 3.53 7.78
CA GLY A 268 17.94 3.74 9.15
C GLY A 268 16.55 3.16 9.42
N LEU A 269 15.79 2.82 8.37
CA LEU A 269 14.37 2.46 8.47
C LEU A 269 14.13 0.94 8.43
N TYR A 270 15.12 0.17 7.96
CA TYR A 270 15.06 -1.29 8.02
C TYR A 270 15.13 -1.78 9.46
N LYS A 271 14.33 -2.79 9.80
CA LYS A 271 14.39 -3.41 11.13
C LYS A 271 15.56 -4.39 11.24
N THR A 272 16.12 -4.58 12.43
CA THR A 272 17.25 -5.51 12.62
C THR A 272 16.85 -6.97 12.35
N LYS A 273 17.82 -7.81 11.98
CA LYS A 273 17.57 -9.26 11.80
C LYS A 273 16.95 -9.90 13.05
N PHE A 274 17.45 -9.53 14.23
CA PHE A 274 16.93 -10.01 15.51
C PHE A 274 15.47 -9.63 15.72
N PHE A 275 15.08 -8.39 15.40
CA PHE A 275 13.69 -7.94 15.46
C PHE A 275 12.78 -8.83 14.59
N ILE A 276 13.19 -9.08 13.34
CA ILE A 276 12.41 -9.89 12.39
C ILE A 276 12.25 -11.33 12.88
N ILE A 277 13.34 -11.95 13.36
CA ILE A 277 13.31 -13.31 13.91
C ILE A 277 12.37 -13.37 15.12
N LYS A 278 12.53 -12.46 16.08
CA LYS A 278 11.68 -12.39 17.28
C LYS A 278 10.21 -12.23 16.92
N LYS A 279 9.87 -11.34 15.96
CA LYS A 279 8.49 -11.14 15.50
C LYS A 279 7.92 -12.39 14.83
N ASN A 280 8.70 -13.06 13.97
CA ASN A 280 8.25 -14.27 13.28
C ASN A 280 8.03 -15.45 14.23
N ILE A 281 8.91 -15.64 15.22
CA ILE A 281 8.72 -16.63 16.29
C ILE A 281 7.43 -16.32 17.06
N GLY A 282 7.26 -15.06 17.49
CA GLY A 282 6.05 -14.64 18.20
C GLY A 282 4.77 -14.86 17.40
N GLN A 283 4.79 -14.58 16.09
CA GLN A 283 3.62 -14.82 15.23
C GLN A 283 3.33 -16.30 15.01
N PHE A 284 4.37 -17.13 14.88
CA PHE A 284 4.21 -18.58 14.80
C PHE A 284 3.48 -19.11 16.04
N PHE A 285 3.93 -18.73 17.23
CA PHE A 285 3.28 -19.14 18.47
C PHE A 285 1.85 -18.58 18.59
N ARG A 286 1.67 -17.30 18.24
CA ARG A 286 0.36 -16.66 18.28
C ARG A 286 -0.66 -17.38 17.39
N TYR A 287 -0.24 -17.81 16.20
CA TYR A 287 -1.14 -18.45 15.23
C TYR A 287 -1.49 -19.89 15.61
N HIS A 288 -0.52 -20.66 16.12
CA HIS A 288 -0.72 -22.10 16.37
C HIS A 288 -1.20 -22.43 17.79
N PHE A 289 -0.94 -21.57 18.79
CA PHE A 289 -1.15 -21.92 20.20
C PHE A 289 -2.05 -20.98 20.99
N LYS A 290 -2.39 -19.78 20.48
CA LYS A 290 -3.45 -19.01 21.15
C LYS A 290 -4.80 -19.70 20.89
N LYS A 291 -5.41 -20.21 21.96
CA LYS A 291 -6.80 -20.67 21.95
C LYS A 291 -7.66 -19.57 21.33
N LYS A 292 -8.46 -19.93 20.32
CA LYS A 292 -9.61 -19.12 19.92
C LYS A 292 -10.55 -19.13 21.12
N SER A 293 -10.59 -18.03 21.88
CA SER A 293 -11.74 -17.79 22.75
C SER A 293 -12.94 -17.67 21.81
N PHE A 294 -13.82 -18.66 21.87
CA PHE A 294 -15.14 -18.59 21.23
C PHE A 294 -15.95 -17.47 21.87
#